data_AF-A0A4Y3RRE6-F1
#
_entry.id   AF-A0A4Y3RRE6-F1
#
_cell.length_a   1.000
_cell.length_b   1.000
_cell.length_c   1.000
_cell.angle_alpha   90.00
_cell.angle_beta   90.00
_cell.angle_gamma   90.00
#
_symmetry.space_group_name_H-M   'P 1'
#
loop_
_entity.id
_entity.type
_entity.pdbx_description
1 polymer ?
#
loop_
_entity_poly.entity_id
_entity_poly.type
_entity_poly.pdbx_seq_one_letter_code
_entity_poly.pdbx_strand_id
1 'polypeptide(L)'
;MDSGRLGDTLLPKKLALPIFCSDPLSSVAYATEEILLILALGGLAVLHLAWYAAVGIVVLLLVVVASYRQTCYAYPGGGGAYVVSAENLGQTAALTAASALLIDYVMTVAVSVVSGVAAITSAVPSLDGHAVAMSAGFVAVLAWLNLRGVRESGRWFAMPTYAFIAVIYVMFAVAACAWRPERRSAPSPPTCP
;
A
#
# COMPACT_ATOMS: atom_id res chain seq x y z
N MET A 1 -24.90 -2.40 27.13
CA MET A 1 -24.73 -3.40 26.05
C MET A 1 -23.49 -4.20 26.42
N ASP A 2 -23.66 -5.50 26.67
CA ASP A 2 -22.64 -6.38 27.26
C ASP A 2 -21.45 -6.64 26.32
N SER A 3 -20.24 -6.48 26.85
CA SER A 3 -18.95 -6.71 26.19
C SER A 3 -18.74 -8.17 25.73
N GLY A 4 -19.60 -9.10 26.15
CA GLY A 4 -19.52 -10.52 25.77
C GLY A 4 -19.93 -10.85 24.34
N ARG A 5 -20.69 -9.99 23.64
CA ARG A 5 -21.16 -10.24 22.26
C ARG A 5 -20.29 -9.62 21.17
N LEU A 6 -19.27 -8.84 21.54
CA LEU A 6 -18.26 -8.29 20.61
C LEU A 6 -17.16 -9.31 20.29
N GLY A 7 -16.97 -10.34 21.12
CA GLY A 7 -15.96 -11.38 20.90
C GLY A 7 -16.16 -12.18 19.61
N ASP A 8 -17.42 -12.40 19.20
CA ASP A 8 -17.78 -13.21 18.02
C ASP A 8 -17.69 -12.46 16.68
N THR A 9 -17.50 -11.13 16.70
CA THR A 9 -17.30 -10.30 15.49
C THR A 9 -15.90 -9.73 15.37
N LEU A 10 -15.01 -9.99 16.35
CA LEU A 10 -13.61 -9.64 16.25
C LEU A 10 -12.90 -10.64 15.33
N LEU A 11 -12.50 -10.16 14.14
CA LEU A 11 -11.62 -10.91 13.24
C LEU A 11 -10.38 -11.37 14.02
N PRO A 12 -10.07 -12.69 14.05
CA PRO A 12 -8.89 -13.19 14.73
C PRO A 12 -7.65 -12.50 14.16
N LYS A 13 -6.68 -12.14 15.02
CA LYS A 13 -5.51 -11.30 14.66
C LYS A 13 -4.78 -11.74 13.39
N LYS A 14 -4.74 -13.06 13.12
CA LYS A 14 -4.11 -13.66 11.92
C LYS A 14 -4.82 -13.34 10.59
N LEU A 15 -6.12 -13.05 10.65
CA LEU A 15 -6.97 -12.65 9.52
C LEU A 15 -7.16 -11.13 9.48
N ALA A 16 -7.19 -10.46 10.63
CA ALA A 16 -7.26 -9.01 10.70
C ALA A 16 -6.00 -8.34 10.12
N LEU A 17 -4.81 -8.83 10.48
CA LEU A 17 -3.54 -8.20 10.08
C LEU A 17 -3.37 -8.12 8.56
N PRO A 18 -3.54 -9.20 7.76
CA PRO A 18 -3.35 -9.12 6.31
C PRO A 18 -4.38 -8.25 5.61
N ILE A 19 -5.62 -8.26 6.09
CA ILE A 19 -6.70 -7.47 5.50
C ILE A 19 -6.43 -5.98 5.70
N PHE A 20 -6.05 -5.55 6.92
CA PHE A 20 -5.73 -4.15 7.18
C PHE A 20 -4.36 -3.71 6.64
N CYS A 21 -3.41 -4.63 6.48
CA CYS A 21 -2.11 -4.33 5.88
C CYS A 21 -2.13 -4.30 4.34
N SER A 22 -3.21 -4.77 3.69
CA SER A 22 -3.28 -4.85 2.24
C SER A 22 -3.18 -3.47 1.56
N ASP A 23 -3.88 -2.46 2.08
CA ASP A 23 -3.88 -1.12 1.50
C ASP A 23 -2.48 -0.48 1.56
N PRO A 24 -1.79 -0.42 2.74
CA PRO A 24 -0.41 0.06 2.79
C PRO A 24 0.56 -0.73 1.90
N LEU A 25 0.41 -2.06 1.82
CA LEU A 25 1.28 -2.90 0.99
C LEU A 25 1.09 -2.62 -0.51
N SER A 26 -0.15 -2.43 -0.96
CA SER A 26 -0.47 -2.02 -2.33
C SER A 26 0.18 -0.68 -2.65
N SER A 27 0.10 0.30 -1.74
CA SER A 27 0.71 1.62 -1.92
C SER A 27 2.22 1.57 -2.10
N VAL A 28 2.92 0.69 -1.39
CA VAL A 28 4.37 0.53 -1.57
C VAL A 28 4.70 -0.04 -2.96
N ALA A 29 3.87 -0.92 -3.50
CA ALA A 29 4.11 -1.57 -4.80
C ALA A 29 4.10 -0.56 -5.95
N TYR A 30 3.13 0.35 -6.01
CA TYR A 30 3.07 1.35 -7.09
C TYR A 30 3.84 2.65 -6.78
N ALA A 31 3.87 3.10 -5.52
CA ALA A 31 4.48 4.40 -5.19
C ALA A 31 6.00 4.39 -5.33
N THR A 32 6.65 3.24 -5.10
CA THR A 32 8.11 3.13 -5.23
C THR A 32 8.57 3.31 -6.67
N GLU A 33 7.85 2.73 -7.62
CA GLU A 33 8.10 2.90 -9.05
C GLU A 33 7.86 4.34 -9.50
N GLU A 34 6.73 4.93 -9.11
CA GLU A 34 6.39 6.31 -9.51
C GLU A 34 7.38 7.36 -8.97
N ILE A 35 7.88 7.20 -7.75
CA ILE A 35 8.93 8.08 -7.20
C ILE A 35 10.17 8.02 -8.10
N LEU A 36 10.58 6.83 -8.53
CA LEU A 36 11.76 6.67 -9.38
C LEU A 36 11.53 7.23 -10.78
N LEU A 37 10.36 7.01 -11.38
CA LEU A 37 10.00 7.57 -12.68
C LEU A 37 10.04 9.10 -12.67
N ILE A 38 9.42 9.74 -11.67
CA ILE A 38 9.41 11.19 -11.53
C ILE A 38 10.83 11.74 -11.31
N LEU A 39 11.65 11.10 -10.48
CA LEU A 39 13.04 11.51 -10.29
C LEU A 39 13.87 11.31 -11.57
N ALA A 40 13.60 10.25 -12.33
CA ALA A 40 14.27 9.98 -13.60
C ALA A 40 13.96 11.05 -14.66
N LEU A 41 12.75 11.63 -14.66
CA LEU A 41 12.43 12.79 -15.50
C LEU A 41 13.29 14.01 -15.16
N GLY A 42 13.69 14.17 -13.89
CA GLY A 42 14.66 15.18 -13.44
C GLY A 42 16.11 14.86 -13.80
N GLY A 43 16.38 13.68 -14.36
CA GLY A 43 17.70 13.21 -14.79
C GLY A 43 18.39 12.25 -13.81
N LEU A 44 19.35 11.47 -14.32
CA LEU A 44 20.08 10.45 -13.54
C LEU A 44 20.78 11.01 -12.30
N ALA A 45 21.20 12.28 -12.35
CA ALA A 45 21.84 12.96 -11.23
C ALA A 45 20.92 13.12 -10.02
N VAL A 46 19.59 13.08 -10.18
CA VAL A 46 18.62 13.31 -9.10
C VAL A 46 18.18 12.00 -8.43
N LEU A 47 18.50 10.83 -9.00
CA LEU A 47 18.11 9.53 -8.44
C LEU A 47 18.63 9.28 -7.02
N HIS A 48 19.74 9.89 -6.62
CA HIS A 48 20.24 9.82 -5.25
C HIS A 48 19.26 10.42 -4.22
N LEU A 49 18.34 11.29 -4.66
CA LEU A 49 17.31 11.89 -3.82
C LEU A 49 16.25 10.87 -3.36
N ALA A 50 16.11 9.75 -4.08
CA ALA A 50 15.18 8.68 -3.71
C ALA A 50 15.44 8.14 -2.30
N TRP A 51 16.71 8.05 -1.89
CA TRP A 51 17.08 7.67 -0.53
C TRP A 51 16.55 8.66 0.51
N TYR A 52 16.67 9.97 0.26
CA TYR A 52 16.17 10.99 1.17
C TYR A 52 14.64 10.98 1.26
N ALA A 53 13.96 10.76 0.13
CA ALA A 53 12.51 10.57 0.09
C ALA A 53 12.09 9.36 0.94
N ALA A 54 12.78 8.22 0.79
CA ALA A 54 12.51 7.02 1.58
C ALA A 54 12.67 7.25 3.08
N VAL A 55 13.75 7.92 3.52
CA VAL A 55 13.94 8.29 4.92
C VAL A 55 12.82 9.21 5.41
N GLY A 56 12.43 10.21 4.61
CA GLY A 56 11.31 11.10 4.93
C GLY A 56 9.99 10.34 5.12
N ILE A 57 9.68 9.39 4.24
CA ILE A 57 8.49 8.54 4.34
C ILE A 57 8.52 7.69 5.62
N VAL A 58 9.67 7.11 5.97
CA VAL A 58 9.81 6.32 7.21
C VAL A 58 9.54 7.18 8.44
N VAL A 59 10.12 8.39 8.50
CA VAL A 59 9.89 9.33 9.61
C VAL A 59 8.41 9.72 9.68
N LEU A 60 7.79 10.02 8.54
CA LEU A 60 6.36 10.35 8.46
C LEU A 60 5.50 9.19 8.98
N LEU A 61 5.78 7.96 8.56
CA LEU A 61 5.05 6.77 9.02
C LEU A 61 5.20 6.57 10.54
N LEU A 62 6.37 6.81 11.12
CA LEU A 62 6.56 6.74 12.58
C LEU A 62 5.69 7.76 13.31
N VAL A 63 5.62 9.00 12.80
CA VAL A 63 4.76 10.05 13.36
C VAL A 63 3.28 9.66 13.26
N VAL A 64 2.85 9.17 12.10
CA VAL A 64 1.47 8.71 11.87
C VAL A 64 1.12 7.56 12.83
N VAL A 65 1.98 6.55 12.95
CA VAL A 65 1.76 5.42 13.87
C VAL A 65 1.67 5.89 15.32
N ALA A 66 2.55 6.80 15.75
CA ALA A 66 2.49 7.38 17.09
C ALA A 66 1.19 8.14 17.33
N SER A 67 0.75 8.95 16.36
CA SER A 67 -0.51 9.70 16.41
C SER A 67 -1.72 8.78 16.47
N TYR A 68 -1.83 7.78 15.58
CA TYR A 68 -2.91 6.81 15.60
C TYR A 68 -2.96 6.03 16.92
N ARG A 69 -1.80 5.66 17.46
CA ARG A 69 -1.74 4.98 18.76
C ARG A 69 -2.32 5.84 19.88
N GLN A 70 -2.00 7.13 19.93
CA GLN A 70 -2.58 8.06 20.90
C GLN A 70 -4.09 8.18 20.72
N THR A 71 -4.57 8.35 19.49
CA THR A 71 -6.00 8.44 19.18
C THR A 71 -6.74 7.17 19.59
N CYS A 72 -6.21 5.98 19.31
CA CYS A 72 -6.82 4.71 19.72
C CYS A 72 -6.91 4.55 21.25
N TYR A 73 -5.94 5.06 22.01
CA TYR A 73 -6.02 5.06 23.48
C TYR A 73 -7.03 6.07 24.02
N ALA A 74 -7.11 7.26 23.42
CA ALA A 74 -8.04 8.30 23.82
C ALA A 74 -9.50 7.95 23.46
N TYR A 75 -9.71 7.19 22.37
CA TYR A 75 -11.02 6.80 21.85
C TYR A 75 -11.21 5.28 21.81
N PRO A 76 -11.31 4.60 22.97
CA PRO A 76 -11.44 3.15 23.05
C PRO A 76 -12.79 2.64 22.52
N GLY A 77 -13.81 3.49 22.46
CA GLY A 77 -15.11 3.18 21.84
C GLY A 77 -15.09 3.16 20.30
N GLY A 78 -13.96 3.50 19.68
CA GLY A 78 -13.87 3.72 18.23
C GLY A 78 -14.45 5.07 17.82
N GLY A 79 -14.37 5.39 16.53
CA GLY A 79 -14.92 6.64 16.00
C GLY A 79 -14.30 7.12 14.68
N GLY A 80 -13.09 6.65 14.35
CA GLY A 80 -12.40 7.07 13.13
C GLY A 80 -12.17 8.60 13.06
N ALA A 81 -11.65 9.08 11.94
CA ALA A 81 -11.34 10.50 11.79
C ALA A 81 -12.57 11.40 11.95
N TYR A 82 -13.76 10.94 11.50
CA TYR A 82 -14.99 11.73 11.59
C TYR A 82 -15.41 12.04 13.04
N VAL A 83 -15.50 11.04 13.92
CA VAL A 83 -15.94 11.25 15.31
C VAL A 83 -14.90 12.07 16.07
N VAL A 84 -13.62 11.78 15.88
CA VAL A 84 -12.53 12.54 16.52
C VAL A 84 -12.57 14.00 16.09
N SER A 85 -12.76 14.30 14.81
CA SER A 85 -12.89 15.68 14.31
C SER A 85 -14.18 16.36 14.78
N ALA A 86 -15.30 15.63 14.85
CA ALA A 86 -16.58 16.18 15.28
C ALA A 86 -16.53 16.65 16.75
N GLU A 87 -15.95 15.83 17.62
CA GLU A 87 -15.88 16.13 19.04
C GLU A 87 -14.87 17.23 19.39
N ASN A 88 -13.78 17.37 18.62
CA ASN A 88 -12.70 18.31 18.94
C ASN A 88 -12.74 19.62 18.14
N LEU A 89 -13.22 19.58 16.89
CA LEU A 89 -13.11 20.70 15.93
C LEU A 89 -14.47 21.15 15.38
N GLY A 90 -15.54 20.45 15.72
CA GLY A 90 -16.90 20.76 15.29
C GLY A 90 -17.28 20.15 13.94
N GLN A 91 -18.52 20.45 13.52
CA GLN A 91 -19.18 19.76 12.41
C GLN A 91 -18.52 19.99 11.04
N THR A 92 -18.05 21.21 10.77
CA THR A 92 -17.43 21.55 9.48
C THR A 92 -16.15 20.75 9.25
N ALA A 93 -15.27 20.70 10.25
CA ALA A 93 -14.04 19.92 10.22
C ALA A 93 -14.32 18.41 10.07
N ALA A 94 -15.35 17.90 10.76
CA ALA A 94 -15.76 16.50 10.64
C ALA A 94 -16.24 16.15 9.23
N LEU A 95 -17.06 17.01 8.61
CA LEU A 95 -17.54 16.81 7.24
C LEU A 95 -16.38 16.84 6.24
N THR A 96 -15.41 17.75 6.43
CA THR A 96 -14.19 17.76 5.61
C THR A 96 -13.40 16.45 5.76
N ALA A 97 -13.21 15.96 6.99
CA ALA A 97 -12.54 14.69 7.23
C ALA A 97 -13.28 13.51 6.57
N ALA A 98 -14.62 13.47 6.65
CA ALA A 98 -15.42 12.45 5.96
C ALA A 98 -15.29 12.54 4.44
N SER A 99 -15.33 13.74 3.86
CA SER A 99 -15.15 13.91 2.41
C SER A 99 -13.76 13.48 1.94
N ALA A 100 -12.71 13.79 2.71
CA ALA A 100 -11.35 13.38 2.41
C ALA A 100 -11.23 11.86 2.41
N LEU A 101 -11.82 11.17 3.40
CA LEU A 101 -11.83 9.71 3.46
C LEU A 101 -12.57 9.07 2.28
N LEU A 102 -13.69 9.64 1.84
CA LEU A 102 -14.40 9.11 0.67
C LEU A 102 -13.57 9.23 -0.61
N ILE A 103 -12.88 10.37 -0.79
CA ILE A 103 -11.98 10.57 -1.93
C ILE A 103 -10.80 9.60 -1.85
N ASP A 104 -10.21 9.42 -0.66
CA ASP A 104 -9.10 8.50 -0.42
C ASP A 104 -9.47 7.05 -0.79
N TYR A 105 -10.67 6.60 -0.41
CA TYR A 105 -11.14 5.27 -0.79
C TYR A 105 -11.33 5.11 -2.31
N VAL A 106 -11.91 6.10 -2.98
CA VAL A 106 -12.08 6.05 -4.44
C VAL A 106 -10.73 6.10 -5.15
N MET A 107 -9.82 6.95 -4.69
CA MET A 107 -8.49 7.10 -5.26
C MET A 107 -7.65 5.83 -5.08
N THR A 108 -7.70 5.21 -3.89
CA THR A 108 -6.97 3.98 -3.59
C THR A 108 -7.40 2.84 -4.51
N VAL A 109 -8.71 2.67 -4.73
CA VAL A 109 -9.22 1.65 -5.66
C VAL A 109 -8.80 1.96 -7.09
N ALA A 110 -8.92 3.22 -7.53
CA ALA A 110 -8.55 3.62 -8.89
C ALA A 110 -7.06 3.37 -9.17
N VAL A 111 -6.17 3.85 -8.30
CA VAL A 111 -4.72 3.71 -8.46
C VAL A 111 -4.29 2.24 -8.36
N SER A 112 -4.89 1.45 -7.46
CA SER A 112 -4.57 0.03 -7.33
C SER A 112 -4.98 -0.78 -8.58
N VAL A 113 -6.14 -0.48 -9.18
CA VAL A 113 -6.57 -1.17 -10.41
C VAL A 113 -5.69 -0.75 -11.60
N VAL A 114 -5.39 0.54 -11.75
CA VAL A 114 -4.56 1.03 -12.86
C VAL A 114 -3.14 0.48 -12.77
N SER A 115 -2.53 0.47 -11.59
CA SER A 115 -1.19 -0.14 -11.39
C SER A 115 -1.20 -1.64 -11.63
N GLY A 116 -2.26 -2.35 -11.22
CA GLY A 116 -2.44 -3.76 -11.54
C GLY A 116 -2.57 -4.02 -13.05
N VAL A 117 -3.30 -3.17 -13.78
CA VAL A 117 -3.40 -3.26 -15.24
C VAL A 117 -2.07 -2.95 -15.92
N ALA A 118 -1.32 -1.95 -15.43
CA ALA A 118 0.00 -1.62 -15.92
C ALA A 118 0.98 -2.80 -15.76
N ALA A 119 0.91 -3.53 -14.65
CA ALA A 119 1.70 -4.75 -14.46
C ALA A 119 1.31 -5.86 -15.48
N ILE A 120 0.02 -5.98 -15.82
CA ILE A 120 -0.46 -6.94 -16.84
C ILE A 120 0.01 -6.54 -18.24
N THR A 121 -0.13 -5.27 -18.63
CA THR A 121 0.28 -4.79 -19.96
C THR A 121 1.80 -4.80 -20.14
N SER A 122 2.57 -4.63 -19.06
CA SER A 122 4.02 -4.83 -19.06
C SER A 122 4.42 -6.28 -19.40
N ALA A 123 3.65 -7.26 -18.93
CA ALA A 123 3.87 -8.67 -19.27
C ALA A 123 3.37 -9.04 -20.68
N VAL A 124 2.29 -8.40 -21.15
CA VAL A 124 1.67 -8.66 -22.47
C VAL A 124 1.40 -7.33 -23.20
N PRO A 125 2.40 -6.79 -23.95
CA PRO A 125 2.32 -5.46 -24.55
C PRO A 125 1.21 -5.28 -25.60
N SER A 126 0.69 -6.37 -26.18
CA SER A 126 -0.42 -6.31 -27.14
C SER A 126 -1.74 -5.81 -26.52
N LEU A 127 -1.85 -5.80 -25.19
CA LEU A 127 -3.03 -5.34 -24.46
C LEU A 127 -3.00 -3.83 -24.12
N ASP A 128 -1.90 -3.14 -24.40
CA ASP A 128 -1.71 -1.73 -24.00
C ASP A 128 -2.81 -0.78 -24.52
N GLY A 129 -3.24 -0.97 -25.78
CA GLY A 129 -4.34 -0.19 -26.36
C GLY A 129 -5.70 -0.37 -25.67
N HIS A 130 -5.85 -1.38 -24.81
CA HIS A 130 -7.08 -1.68 -24.07
C HIS A 130 -6.97 -1.38 -22.56
N ALA A 131 -5.88 -0.76 -22.10
CA ALA A 131 -5.62 -0.54 -20.67
C ALA A 131 -6.77 0.18 -19.93
N VAL A 132 -7.36 1.20 -20.56
CA VAL A 132 -8.49 1.95 -19.99
C VAL A 132 -9.74 1.08 -19.87
N ALA A 133 -10.07 0.32 -20.92
CA ALA A 133 -11.24 -0.56 -20.94
C ALA A 133 -11.09 -1.69 -19.91
N MET A 134 -9.89 -2.26 -19.78
CA MET A 134 -9.59 -3.27 -18.76
C MET A 134 -9.71 -2.69 -17.35
N SER A 135 -9.16 -1.50 -17.10
CA SER A 135 -9.23 -0.84 -15.80
C SER A 135 -10.68 -0.58 -15.39
N ALA A 136 -11.49 0.00 -16.28
CA ALA A 136 -12.91 0.23 -16.03
C ALA A 136 -13.68 -1.09 -15.83
N GLY A 137 -13.37 -2.12 -16.61
CA GLY A 137 -13.93 -3.46 -16.47
C GLY A 137 -13.64 -4.08 -15.11
N PHE A 138 -12.39 -4.01 -14.64
CA PHE A 138 -12.02 -4.51 -13.32
C PHE A 138 -12.69 -3.74 -12.19
N VAL A 139 -12.78 -2.41 -12.27
CA VAL A 139 -13.55 -1.62 -11.29
C VAL A 139 -15.02 -2.06 -11.26
N ALA A 140 -15.65 -2.26 -12.42
CA ALA A 140 -17.03 -2.72 -12.50
C ALA A 140 -17.22 -4.13 -11.90
N VAL A 141 -16.28 -5.06 -12.16
CA VAL A 141 -16.28 -6.40 -11.57
C VAL A 141 -16.12 -6.32 -10.05
N LEU A 142 -15.15 -5.54 -9.55
CA LEU A 142 -14.94 -5.36 -8.11
C LEU A 142 -16.17 -4.73 -7.45
N ALA A 143 -16.80 -3.74 -8.07
CA ALA A 143 -18.04 -3.14 -7.59
C ALA A 143 -19.17 -4.18 -7.53
N TRP A 144 -19.34 -4.97 -8.58
CA TRP A 144 -20.36 -6.03 -8.63
C TRP A 144 -20.14 -7.12 -7.57
N LEU A 145 -18.88 -7.54 -7.36
CA LEU A 145 -18.53 -8.48 -6.29
C LEU A 145 -18.85 -7.88 -4.92
N ASN A 146 -18.48 -6.63 -4.67
CA ASN A 146 -18.80 -5.95 -3.42
C ASN A 146 -20.32 -5.86 -3.17
N LEU A 147 -21.12 -5.60 -4.21
CA LEU A 147 -22.58 -5.57 -4.12
C LEU A 147 -23.22 -6.95 -3.91
N ARG A 148 -22.62 -8.03 -4.44
CA ARG A 148 -23.08 -9.41 -4.20
C ARG A 148 -22.77 -9.94 -2.81
N GLY A 149 -21.96 -9.22 -2.01
CA GLY A 149 -21.68 -9.59 -0.64
C GLY A 149 -20.85 -10.87 -0.52
N VAL A 150 -19.68 -10.94 -1.16
CA VAL A 150 -18.71 -12.05 -1.04
C VAL A 150 -18.04 -12.12 0.35
N ARG A 151 -18.80 -11.84 1.41
CA ARG A 151 -18.36 -11.76 2.82
C ARG A 151 -17.84 -13.08 3.39
N GLU A 152 -18.07 -14.22 2.74
CA GLU A 152 -17.63 -15.55 3.21
C GLU A 152 -16.14 -15.87 2.93
N SER A 153 -15.39 -14.97 2.29
CA SER A 153 -14.07 -15.27 1.72
C SER A 153 -12.87 -14.59 2.38
N GLY A 154 -12.95 -14.23 3.68
CA GLY A 154 -11.80 -13.64 4.40
C GLY A 154 -10.50 -14.45 4.30
N ARG A 155 -10.60 -15.77 4.11
CA ARG A 155 -9.45 -16.67 3.88
C ARG A 155 -8.88 -16.59 2.45
N TRP A 156 -9.73 -16.37 1.44
CA TRP A 156 -9.30 -16.17 0.05
C TRP A 156 -8.64 -14.80 -0.15
N PHE A 157 -9.09 -13.78 0.58
CA PHE A 157 -8.47 -12.44 0.53
C PHE A 157 -7.10 -12.37 1.24
N ALA A 158 -6.83 -13.25 2.22
CA ALA A 158 -5.53 -13.27 2.89
C ALA A 158 -4.42 -13.94 2.04
N MET A 159 -4.79 -14.81 1.10
CA MET A 159 -3.84 -15.59 0.30
C MET A 159 -2.94 -14.71 -0.60
N PRO A 160 -3.48 -13.73 -1.36
CA PRO A 160 -2.66 -12.82 -2.16
C PRO A 160 -1.68 -12.01 -1.31
N THR A 161 -2.11 -11.52 -0.13
CA THR A 161 -1.26 -10.70 0.75
C THR A 161 -0.07 -11.51 1.28
N TYR A 162 -0.30 -12.74 1.75
CA TYR A 162 0.80 -13.59 2.22
C TYR A 162 1.72 -14.03 1.08
N ALA A 163 1.16 -14.32 -0.10
CA ALA A 163 1.96 -14.63 -1.29
C ALA A 163 2.85 -13.45 -1.69
N PHE A 164 2.31 -12.23 -1.69
CA PHE A 164 3.07 -11.01 -1.98
C PHE A 164 4.23 -10.81 -1.00
N ILE A 165 3.97 -10.94 0.31
CA ILE A 165 5.00 -10.85 1.35
C ILE A 165 6.10 -11.91 1.12
N ALA A 166 5.72 -13.16 0.84
CA ALA A 166 6.67 -14.22 0.57
C ALA A 166 7.54 -13.93 -0.67
N VAL A 167 6.94 -13.48 -1.77
CA VAL A 167 7.65 -13.10 -3.01
C VAL A 167 8.64 -11.97 -2.76
N ILE A 168 8.26 -10.94 -2.00
CA ILE A 168 9.17 -9.85 -1.62
C ILE A 168 10.37 -10.38 -0.82
N TYR A 169 10.15 -11.24 0.17
CA TYR A 169 11.25 -11.81 0.95
C TYR A 169 12.18 -12.68 0.10
N VAL A 170 11.62 -13.46 -0.84
CA VAL A 170 12.43 -14.23 -1.80
C VAL A 170 13.24 -13.29 -2.68
N MET A 171 12.64 -12.21 -3.20
CA MET A 171 13.33 -11.21 -4.00
C MET A 171 14.50 -10.58 -3.23
N PHE A 172 14.30 -10.19 -1.97
CA PHE A 172 15.39 -9.67 -1.13
C PHE A 172 16.47 -10.70 -0.84
N ALA A 173 16.10 -11.96 -0.58
CA ALA A 173 17.06 -13.03 -0.36
C ALA A 173 17.91 -13.29 -1.61
N VAL A 174 17.29 -13.34 -2.79
CA VAL A 174 17.98 -13.47 -4.07
C VAL A 174 18.89 -12.27 -4.32
N ALA A 175 18.41 -11.05 -4.11
CA ALA A 175 19.22 -9.83 -4.27
C ALA A 175 20.43 -9.83 -3.31
N ALA A 176 20.25 -10.21 -2.05
CA ALA A 176 21.36 -10.31 -1.09
C ALA A 176 22.38 -11.40 -1.50
N CYS A 177 21.90 -12.55 -1.97
CA CYS A 177 22.74 -13.63 -2.47
C CYS A 177 23.48 -13.26 -3.77
N ALA A 178 22.85 -12.49 -4.66
CA ALA A 178 23.38 -12.02 -5.94
C ALA A 178 24.24 -10.76 -5.83
N TRP A 179 24.16 -10.01 -4.72
CA TRP A 179 25.06 -8.90 -4.43
C TRP A 179 26.39 -9.35 -3.81
N ARG A 180 26.39 -10.51 -3.16
CA ARG A 180 27.57 -11.16 -2.58
C ARG A 180 28.66 -11.63 -3.58
N PRO A 181 28.39 -11.99 -4.85
CA PRO A 181 29.39 -12.37 -5.84
C PRO A 181 30.15 -11.17 -6.42
N GLU A 182 29.51 -10.00 -6.58
CA GLU A 182 30.09 -8.84 -7.30
C GLU A 182 31.24 -8.15 -6.55
N ARG A 183 31.35 -8.35 -5.22
CA ARG A 183 32.48 -7.82 -4.43
C ARG A 183 33.79 -8.60 -4.62
N ARG A 184 33.79 -9.71 -5.38
CA ARG A 184 35.02 -10.47 -5.70
C ARG A 184 35.68 -10.07 -7.02
N SER A 185 34.99 -9.31 -7.87
CA SER A 185 35.42 -8.91 -9.22
C SER A 185 35.78 -7.43 -9.33
N ALA A 186 36.20 -6.78 -8.24
CA ALA A 186 36.82 -5.46 -8.35
C ALA A 186 38.18 -5.62 -9.10
N PRO A 187 38.36 -5.04 -10.29
CA PRO A 187 39.65 -5.08 -10.98
C PRO A 187 40.69 -4.35 -10.13
N SER A 188 41.86 -4.98 -9.94
CA SER A 188 43.01 -4.36 -9.29
C SER A 188 43.39 -3.08 -10.05
N PRO A 189 43.76 -1.97 -9.36
CA PRO A 189 44.20 -0.76 -10.04
C PRO A 189 45.42 -1.08 -10.92
N PRO A 190 45.52 -0.47 -12.11
CA PRO A 190 46.68 -0.67 -12.99
C PRO A 190 47.95 -0.23 -12.26
N THR A 191 48.89 -1.14 -12.10
CA THR A 191 50.27 -0.79 -11.72
C THR A 191 50.89 -0.04 -12.89
N CYS A 192 51.13 1.25 -12.74
CA CYS A 192 51.96 2.02 -13.69
C CYS A 192 53.41 1.52 -13.65
N PRO A 193 54.12 1.54 -14.80
CA PRO A 193 55.55 1.24 -14.88
C PRO A 193 56.42 2.33 -14.25
#